data_AF-A0A7L6B791-F1
#
_entry.id   AF-A0A7L6B791-F1
#
_cell.length_a   1.000
_cell.length_b   1.000
_cell.length_c   1.000
_cell.angle_alpha   90.00
_cell.angle_beta   90.00
_cell.angle_gamma   90.00
#
_symmetry.space_group_name_H-M   'P 1'
#
loop_
_entity.id
_entity.type
_entity.pdbx_description
1 polymer ?
#
loop_
_entity_poly.entity_id
_entity_poly.type
_entity_poly.pdbx_seq_one_letter_code
_entity_poly.pdbx_strand_id
1 'polypeptide(L)'
;MNDDAARDAWETDGFVVLPGYLPTVDLTPALGELGSMFPSPEGFHDGTDPRRDRYLGDEFAGIQGFPFDSVELSLLATGDRLVGLARALLRTDDLRVSSAEAWAKFTGAADYDQELHRDYLNHTLLVPTDAPEHRQVEMFVYLVDVPEGLGPPHLLSTRHTRDLPAKPNWYPRTDVGERFGDFVAPTGSPRLYEAEVSGAGPAGTVVAFQPGTFHRGTGMTTPRGARYTMHLCFRPAAVAWGDRHAWAERSHEPAWYRFVSRAAPAQLELFGFPPPGHPYWTAGTVAGVAQRYPHLDMTPWKV
;
A
#
# COMPACT_ATOMS: atom_id res chain seq x y z
N MET A 1 4.63 18.39 -8.11
CA MET A 1 5.11 18.78 -6.77
C MET A 1 6.49 18.16 -6.59
N ASN A 2 7.48 18.87 -6.02
CA ASN A 2 8.76 18.24 -5.69
C ASN A 2 8.69 17.55 -4.32
N ASP A 3 9.65 16.70 -4.01
CA ASP A 3 9.60 15.84 -2.82
C ASP A 3 9.61 16.63 -1.50
N ASP A 4 10.27 17.80 -1.45
CA ASP A 4 10.25 18.67 -0.28
C ASP A 4 8.86 19.23 0.00
N ALA A 5 8.16 19.75 -1.03
CA ALA A 5 6.80 20.24 -0.87
C ALA A 5 5.82 19.10 -0.53
N ALA A 6 6.05 17.89 -1.06
CA ALA A 6 5.26 16.72 -0.71
C ALA A 6 5.44 16.33 0.77
N ARG A 7 6.68 16.37 1.26
CA ARG A 7 7.00 16.13 2.67
C ARG A 7 6.37 17.17 3.57
N ASP A 8 6.47 18.45 3.24
CA ASP A 8 5.90 19.53 4.07
C ASP A 8 4.37 19.38 4.21
N ALA A 9 3.67 19.05 3.11
CA ALA A 9 2.24 18.75 3.13
C ALA A 9 1.95 17.49 3.99
N TRP A 10 2.69 16.41 3.78
CA TRP A 10 2.51 15.15 4.50
C TRP A 10 2.77 15.27 6.01
N GLU A 11 3.75 16.05 6.42
CA GLU A 11 4.02 16.33 7.85
C GLU A 11 2.93 17.20 8.48
N THR A 12 2.38 18.12 7.70
CA THR A 12 1.41 19.10 8.18
C THR A 12 0.00 18.53 8.29
N ASP A 13 -0.41 17.75 7.28
CA ASP A 13 -1.77 17.24 7.12
C ASP A 13 -1.86 15.73 7.40
N GLY A 14 -0.73 15.03 7.57
CA GLY A 14 -0.68 13.57 7.73
C GLY A 14 -0.73 12.80 6.41
N PHE A 15 -1.06 13.46 5.31
CA PHE A 15 -1.10 12.87 3.98
C PHE A 15 -0.74 13.89 2.89
N VAL A 16 -0.47 13.37 1.69
CA VAL A 16 -0.31 14.14 0.45
C VAL A 16 -0.87 13.35 -0.73
N VAL A 17 -1.60 14.03 -1.63
CA VAL A 17 -2.08 13.48 -2.90
C VAL A 17 -1.19 14.01 -4.02
N LEU A 18 -0.62 13.09 -4.80
CA LEU A 18 0.30 13.41 -5.89
C LEU A 18 -0.27 12.87 -7.23
N PRO A 19 -1.11 13.66 -7.92
CA PRO A 19 -1.73 13.23 -9.18
C PRO A 19 -0.70 12.90 -10.26
N GLY A 20 -0.81 11.72 -10.87
CA GLY A 20 0.08 11.29 -11.97
C GLY A 20 1.57 11.29 -11.60
N TYR A 21 1.89 11.06 -10.32
CA TYR A 21 3.27 11.01 -9.83
C TYR A 21 4.11 9.96 -10.55
N LEU A 22 3.51 8.79 -10.82
CA LEU A 22 4.11 7.79 -11.67
C LEU A 22 3.77 8.08 -13.14
N PRO A 23 4.78 8.27 -14.01
CA PRO A 23 4.53 8.42 -15.43
C PRO A 23 4.06 7.10 -16.05
N THR A 24 3.33 7.20 -17.16
CA THR A 24 2.79 6.04 -17.90
C THR A 24 3.85 4.98 -18.23
N VAL A 25 5.09 5.38 -18.50
CA VAL A 25 6.19 4.46 -18.80
C VAL A 25 6.49 3.51 -17.64
N ASP A 26 6.33 3.96 -16.39
CA ASP A 26 6.57 3.14 -15.20
C ASP A 26 5.39 2.19 -14.93
N LEU A 27 4.16 2.57 -15.32
CA LEU A 27 2.95 1.75 -15.15
C LEU A 27 2.76 0.71 -16.25
N THR A 28 3.22 1.00 -17.46
CA THR A 28 2.94 0.21 -18.67
C THR A 28 3.24 -1.29 -18.50
N PRO A 29 4.41 -1.70 -17.96
CA PRO A 29 4.71 -3.12 -17.75
C PRO A 29 3.71 -3.80 -16.81
N ALA A 30 3.40 -3.17 -15.66
CA ALA A 30 2.47 -3.71 -14.68
C ALA A 30 1.04 -3.80 -15.24
N LEU A 31 0.60 -2.80 -16.01
CA LEU A 31 -0.69 -2.81 -16.68
C LEU A 31 -0.80 -3.93 -17.73
N GLY A 32 0.31 -4.25 -18.42
CA GLY A 32 0.37 -5.37 -19.35
C GLY A 32 0.14 -6.73 -18.69
N GLU A 33 0.47 -6.87 -17.40
CA GLU A 33 0.28 -8.11 -16.63
C GLU A 33 -0.97 -8.09 -15.73
N LEU A 34 -1.75 -7.00 -15.69
CA LEU A 34 -2.87 -6.83 -14.76
C LEU A 34 -3.91 -7.96 -14.86
N GLY A 35 -4.19 -8.44 -16.08
CA GLY A 35 -5.13 -9.54 -16.31
C GLY A 35 -4.72 -10.87 -15.67
N SER A 36 -3.42 -11.07 -15.41
CA SER A 36 -2.94 -12.25 -14.69
C SER A 36 -3.39 -12.25 -13.22
N MET A 37 -3.49 -11.06 -12.63
CA MET A 37 -3.87 -10.86 -11.23
C MET A 37 -5.39 -10.78 -11.08
N PHE A 38 -6.05 -9.98 -11.92
CA PHE A 38 -7.45 -9.59 -11.72
C PHE A 38 -8.32 -9.76 -12.97
N PRO A 39 -9.65 -9.95 -12.82
CA PRO A 39 -10.59 -9.81 -13.92
C PRO A 39 -10.52 -8.43 -14.57
N SER A 40 -10.81 -8.37 -15.88
CA SER A 40 -11.14 -7.09 -16.51
C SER A 40 -12.52 -6.61 -16.04
N PRO A 41 -12.85 -5.31 -16.21
CA PRO A 41 -14.18 -4.79 -15.88
C PRO A 41 -15.27 -5.55 -16.64
N GLU A 42 -15.09 -5.78 -17.94
CA GLU A 42 -16.04 -6.55 -18.76
C GLU A 42 -16.15 -8.00 -18.29
N GLY A 43 -15.00 -8.63 -18.03
CA GLY A 43 -14.95 -10.02 -17.56
C GLY A 43 -15.72 -10.23 -16.26
N PHE A 44 -15.54 -9.31 -15.31
CA PHE A 44 -16.26 -9.32 -14.05
C PHE A 44 -17.76 -9.03 -14.22
N HIS A 45 -18.11 -7.94 -14.90
CA HIS A 45 -19.51 -7.47 -14.98
C HIS A 45 -20.38 -8.32 -15.90
N ASP A 46 -19.80 -8.98 -16.90
CA ASP A 46 -20.52 -9.90 -17.80
C ASP A 46 -20.58 -11.33 -17.26
N GLY A 47 -19.90 -11.62 -16.14
CA GLY A 47 -19.85 -12.97 -15.58
C GLY A 47 -19.05 -13.96 -16.41
N THR A 48 -18.12 -13.47 -17.24
CA THR A 48 -17.31 -14.32 -18.13
C THR A 48 -15.95 -14.70 -17.53
N ASP A 49 -15.44 -13.93 -16.56
CA ASP A 49 -14.23 -14.28 -15.82
C ASP A 49 -14.55 -15.28 -14.68
N PRO A 50 -13.93 -16.47 -14.66
CA PRO A 50 -14.21 -17.49 -13.65
C PRO A 50 -13.83 -17.07 -12.22
N ARG A 51 -13.00 -16.02 -12.06
CA ARG A 51 -12.60 -15.50 -10.75
C ARG A 51 -13.65 -14.57 -10.14
N ARG A 52 -14.71 -14.20 -10.88
CA ARG A 52 -15.72 -13.21 -10.45
C ARG A 52 -16.26 -13.45 -9.05
N ASP A 53 -16.67 -14.69 -8.75
CA ASP A 53 -17.41 -14.98 -7.52
C ASP A 53 -16.58 -14.72 -6.26
N ARG A 54 -15.25 -14.73 -6.36
CA ARG A 54 -14.33 -14.34 -5.27
C ARG A 54 -14.61 -12.92 -4.77
N TYR A 55 -15.03 -11.99 -5.63
CA TYR A 55 -15.12 -10.57 -5.28
C TYR A 55 -16.48 -10.16 -4.70
N LEU A 56 -17.46 -11.08 -4.63
CA LEU A 56 -18.82 -10.75 -4.23
C LEU A 56 -19.00 -10.83 -2.71
N GLY A 57 -19.59 -9.79 -2.12
CA GLY A 57 -20.05 -9.77 -0.73
C GLY A 57 -18.99 -9.53 0.33
N ASP A 58 -17.71 -9.43 -0.03
CA ASP A 58 -16.60 -9.10 0.85
C ASP A 58 -15.73 -8.02 0.21
N GLU A 59 -15.63 -6.86 0.88
CA GLU A 59 -14.85 -5.74 0.35
C GLU A 59 -13.36 -6.06 0.19
N PHE A 60 -12.81 -6.95 1.03
CA PHE A 60 -11.39 -7.28 1.06
C PHE A 60 -11.01 -8.43 0.13
N ALA A 61 -11.98 -9.18 -0.40
CA ALA A 61 -11.69 -10.40 -1.17
C ALA A 61 -10.92 -10.15 -2.48
N GLY A 62 -10.92 -8.90 -2.97
CA GLY A 62 -10.13 -8.46 -4.11
C GLY A 62 -8.65 -8.20 -3.83
N ILE A 63 -8.19 -8.31 -2.59
CA ILE A 63 -6.78 -8.13 -2.20
C ILE A 63 -5.97 -9.36 -2.61
N GLN A 64 -4.78 -9.12 -3.17
CA GLN A 64 -3.71 -10.09 -3.35
C GLN A 64 -2.45 -9.53 -2.71
N GLY A 65 -1.89 -10.22 -1.71
CA GLY A 65 -0.67 -9.80 -1.01
C GLY A 65 0.61 -10.25 -1.71
N PHE A 66 1.69 -9.50 -1.51
CA PHE A 66 3.03 -9.79 -2.06
C PHE A 66 3.67 -11.07 -1.47
N PRO A 67 4.37 -11.90 -2.28
CA PRO A 67 4.72 -11.72 -3.69
C PRO A 67 3.53 -11.85 -4.63
N PHE A 68 3.48 -10.98 -5.63
CA PHE A 68 2.43 -10.99 -6.65
C PHE A 68 2.74 -11.99 -7.74
N ASP A 69 1.70 -12.60 -8.32
CA ASP A 69 1.90 -13.50 -9.44
C ASP A 69 2.55 -12.81 -10.65
N SER A 70 2.23 -11.54 -10.84
CA SER A 70 2.90 -10.62 -11.78
C SER A 70 4.24 -10.14 -11.21
N VAL A 71 5.30 -10.33 -12.01
CA VAL A 71 6.63 -9.80 -11.67
C VAL A 71 6.68 -8.31 -11.92
N GLU A 72 5.99 -7.80 -12.95
CA GLU A 72 5.99 -6.36 -13.23
C GLU A 72 5.30 -5.56 -12.12
N LEU A 73 4.19 -6.05 -11.53
CA LEU A 73 3.62 -5.44 -10.33
C LEU A 73 4.59 -5.51 -9.14
N SER A 74 5.33 -6.62 -9.00
CA SER A 74 6.31 -6.78 -7.92
C SER A 74 7.49 -5.80 -8.05
N LEU A 75 7.97 -5.57 -9.27
CA LEU A 75 9.00 -4.58 -9.57
C LEU A 75 8.49 -3.16 -9.42
N LEU A 76 7.24 -2.88 -9.83
CA LEU A 76 6.61 -1.57 -9.61
C LEU A 76 6.49 -1.26 -8.12
N ALA A 77 6.09 -2.23 -7.28
CA ALA A 77 5.99 -2.06 -5.82
C ALA A 77 7.28 -1.58 -5.15
N THR A 78 8.43 -1.88 -5.79
CA THR A 78 9.77 -1.55 -5.32
C THR A 78 10.51 -0.59 -6.26
N GLY A 79 9.77 0.10 -7.14
CA GLY A 79 10.34 0.99 -8.13
C GLY A 79 10.92 2.26 -7.53
N ASP A 80 11.99 2.78 -8.15
CA ASP A 80 12.79 3.91 -7.63
C ASP A 80 11.98 5.15 -7.29
N ARG A 81 10.91 5.47 -8.05
CA ARG A 81 10.07 6.65 -7.76
C ARG A 81 9.28 6.51 -6.46
N LEU A 82 8.71 5.33 -6.19
CA LEU A 82 7.93 5.08 -4.97
C LEU A 82 8.85 4.97 -3.76
N VAL A 83 9.97 4.26 -3.92
CA VAL A 83 11.00 4.14 -2.88
C VAL A 83 11.62 5.51 -2.59
N GLY A 84 11.91 6.31 -3.61
CA GLY A 84 12.40 7.68 -3.47
C GLY A 84 11.43 8.58 -2.71
N LEU A 85 10.14 8.51 -3.04
CA LEU A 85 9.08 9.22 -2.32
C LEU A 85 9.06 8.80 -0.84
N ALA A 86 9.11 7.49 -0.57
CA ALA A 86 9.15 6.96 0.80
C ALA A 86 10.37 7.44 1.58
N ARG A 87 11.55 7.46 0.95
CA ARG A 87 12.80 7.97 1.56
C ARG A 87 12.69 9.46 1.89
N ALA A 88 12.11 10.24 0.99
CA ALA A 88 11.89 11.67 1.21
C ALA A 88 10.94 11.95 2.38
N LEU A 89 9.82 11.22 2.45
CA LEU A 89 8.82 11.38 3.53
C LEU A 89 9.35 10.89 4.88
N LEU A 90 10.08 9.79 4.91
CA LEU A 90 10.61 9.18 6.13
C LEU A 90 12.00 9.69 6.54
N ARG A 91 12.62 10.55 5.71
CA ARG A 91 13.93 11.17 5.95
C ARG A 91 15.04 10.13 6.22
N THR A 92 14.99 9.00 5.54
CA THR A 92 15.99 7.93 5.66
C THR A 92 16.08 7.11 4.38
N ASP A 93 17.29 6.63 4.06
CA ASP A 93 17.52 5.73 2.94
C ASP A 93 17.33 4.25 3.31
N ASP A 94 17.40 3.93 4.61
CA ASP A 94 17.32 2.57 5.14
C ASP A 94 15.86 2.17 5.45
N LEU A 95 15.18 1.69 4.41
CA LEU A 95 13.77 1.34 4.42
C LEU A 95 13.52 -0.15 4.28
N ARG A 96 12.40 -0.62 4.86
CA ARG A 96 11.82 -1.93 4.57
C ARG A 96 10.39 -1.77 4.10
N VAL A 97 9.97 -2.64 3.19
CA VAL A 97 8.55 -2.83 2.86
C VAL A 97 7.94 -3.62 4.02
N SER A 98 6.99 -3.04 4.73
CA SER A 98 6.26 -3.74 5.81
C SER A 98 5.01 -4.43 5.30
N SER A 99 4.42 -3.92 4.20
CA SER A 99 3.35 -4.55 3.46
C SER A 99 3.31 -4.11 2.00
N ALA A 100 2.83 -5.00 1.14
CA ALA A 100 2.53 -4.71 -0.25
C ALA A 100 1.32 -5.56 -0.69
N GLU A 101 0.26 -4.89 -1.11
CA GLU A 101 -0.99 -5.49 -1.56
C GLU A 101 -1.38 -4.89 -2.91
N ALA A 102 -1.97 -5.69 -3.79
CA ALA A 102 -2.64 -5.24 -5.00
C ALA A 102 -4.13 -5.54 -4.84
N TRP A 103 -5.00 -4.60 -5.21
CA TRP A 103 -6.43 -4.70 -4.92
C TRP A 103 -7.26 -4.29 -6.14
N ALA A 104 -8.17 -5.20 -6.55
CA ALA A 104 -9.24 -4.88 -7.48
C ALA A 104 -10.58 -4.73 -6.74
N LYS A 105 -11.28 -3.62 -7.02
CA LYS A 105 -12.66 -3.39 -6.60
C LYS A 105 -13.55 -3.21 -7.83
N PHE A 106 -14.78 -3.72 -7.78
CA PHE A 106 -15.72 -3.65 -8.89
C PHE A 106 -17.07 -3.11 -8.43
N THR A 107 -17.67 -2.19 -9.17
CA THR A 107 -18.95 -1.57 -8.80
C THR A 107 -20.04 -2.62 -8.52
N GLY A 108 -20.66 -2.57 -7.34
CA GLY A 108 -21.72 -3.50 -6.96
C GLY A 108 -21.25 -4.89 -6.52
N ALA A 109 -19.94 -5.13 -6.39
CA ALA A 109 -19.42 -6.40 -5.88
C ALA A 109 -19.58 -6.53 -4.35
N ALA A 110 -19.34 -5.44 -3.62
CA ALA A 110 -19.50 -5.34 -2.17
C ALA A 110 -19.85 -3.90 -1.78
N ASP A 111 -20.21 -3.68 -0.51
CA ASP A 111 -20.23 -2.34 0.06
C ASP A 111 -18.80 -1.93 0.41
N TYR A 112 -18.31 -0.88 -0.24
CA TYR A 112 -16.96 -0.35 -0.07
C TYR A 112 -16.92 0.95 0.73
N ASP A 113 -18.09 1.47 1.15
CA ASP A 113 -18.15 2.69 1.94
C ASP A 113 -17.82 2.35 3.40
N GLN A 114 -16.65 2.79 3.84
CA GLN A 114 -16.15 2.51 5.18
C GLN A 114 -16.37 3.72 6.08
N GLU A 115 -16.42 3.51 7.39
CA GLU A 115 -16.36 4.61 8.36
C GLU A 115 -14.91 5.14 8.47
N LEU A 116 -14.71 6.40 8.85
CA LEU A 116 -13.40 6.97 9.12
C LEU A 116 -12.63 6.14 10.15
N HIS A 117 -11.43 5.70 9.78
CA HIS A 117 -10.56 4.88 10.60
C HIS A 117 -9.08 5.19 10.36
N ARG A 118 -8.23 4.55 11.17
CA ARG A 118 -6.78 4.53 11.01
C ARG A 118 -6.32 3.08 10.87
N ASP A 119 -5.22 2.87 10.17
CA ASP A 119 -4.70 1.52 9.85
C ASP A 119 -3.68 1.00 10.86
N TYR A 120 -3.42 1.75 11.93
CA TYR A 120 -2.35 1.39 12.86
C TYR A 120 -2.55 0.01 13.53
N LEU A 121 -3.79 -0.49 13.66
CA LEU A 121 -4.10 -1.71 14.42
C LEU A 121 -3.40 -2.97 13.90
N ASN A 122 -3.16 -3.07 12.59
CA ASN A 122 -2.41 -4.16 11.97
C ASN A 122 -1.14 -3.68 11.25
N HIS A 123 -0.80 -2.38 11.33
CA HIS A 123 0.42 -1.80 10.74
C HIS A 123 1.50 -1.51 11.78
N THR A 124 1.19 -1.62 13.07
CA THR A 124 2.17 -1.56 14.13
C THR A 124 1.68 -2.27 15.39
N LEU A 125 2.60 -2.81 16.18
CA LEU A 125 2.30 -3.33 17.52
C LEU A 125 1.96 -2.22 18.54
N LEU A 126 2.24 -0.96 18.20
CA LEU A 126 2.08 0.21 19.07
C LEU A 126 0.95 1.12 18.55
N VAL A 127 1.11 2.43 18.70
CA VAL A 127 0.28 3.47 18.09
C VAL A 127 1.16 4.36 17.19
N PRO A 128 0.57 5.10 16.24
CA PRO A 128 1.30 6.06 15.43
C PRO A 128 2.03 7.09 16.30
N THR A 129 3.20 7.53 15.85
CA THR A 129 4.09 8.43 16.57
C THR A 129 4.32 9.71 15.79
N ASP A 130 4.41 10.84 16.51
CA ASP A 130 4.80 12.11 15.93
C ASP A 130 6.32 12.25 15.78
N ALA A 131 7.12 11.35 16.37
CA ALA A 131 8.58 11.33 16.24
C ALA A 131 8.98 10.95 14.80
N PRO A 132 9.58 11.87 14.00
CA PRO A 132 9.82 11.66 12.57
C PRO A 132 10.61 10.38 12.25
N GLU A 133 11.60 10.03 13.06
CA GLU A 133 12.48 8.86 12.91
C GLU A 133 11.78 7.50 13.07
N HIS A 134 10.53 7.52 13.56
CA HIS A 134 9.74 6.32 13.85
C HIS A 134 8.44 6.25 13.07
N ARG A 135 8.21 7.21 12.16
CA ARG A 135 7.03 7.22 11.29
C ARG A 135 7.12 6.10 10.26
N GLN A 136 5.95 5.77 9.73
CA GLN A 136 5.78 4.87 8.59
C GLN A 136 4.98 5.62 7.54
N VAL A 137 5.06 5.18 6.29
CA VAL A 137 4.25 5.71 5.20
C VAL A 137 3.49 4.58 4.54
N GLU A 138 2.22 4.81 4.31
CA GLU A 138 1.38 4.00 3.45
C GLU A 138 1.05 4.78 2.18
N MET A 139 0.94 4.06 1.07
CA MET A 139 0.68 4.64 -0.24
C MET A 139 -0.43 3.87 -0.95
N PHE A 140 -1.50 4.56 -1.34
CA PHE A 140 -2.37 4.09 -2.40
C PHE A 140 -1.81 4.54 -3.74
N VAL A 141 -1.45 3.58 -4.58
CA VAL A 141 -0.90 3.80 -5.93
C VAL A 141 -1.94 3.38 -6.95
N TYR A 142 -2.37 4.31 -7.80
CA TYR A 142 -3.43 4.03 -8.78
C TYR A 142 -2.84 3.49 -10.08
N LEU A 143 -3.25 2.30 -10.47
CA LEU A 143 -2.83 1.70 -11.75
C LEU A 143 -3.64 2.27 -12.92
N VAL A 144 -4.88 2.68 -12.66
CA VAL A 144 -5.82 3.27 -13.62
C VAL A 144 -6.36 4.59 -13.09
N ASP A 145 -7.08 5.35 -13.91
CA ASP A 145 -7.79 6.55 -13.44
C ASP A 145 -8.80 6.20 -12.34
N VAL A 146 -8.85 7.01 -11.30
CA VAL A 146 -9.79 6.88 -10.18
C VAL A 146 -10.53 8.21 -9.99
N PRO A 147 -11.55 8.52 -10.81
CA PRO A 147 -12.47 9.60 -10.53
C PRO A 147 -13.36 9.25 -9.33
N GLU A 148 -14.09 10.24 -8.80
CA GLU A 148 -15.02 10.09 -7.67
C GLU A 148 -15.95 8.86 -7.79
N GLY A 149 -16.48 8.60 -8.99
CA GLY A 149 -17.38 7.48 -9.22
C GLY A 149 -16.74 6.09 -9.06
N LEU A 150 -15.40 5.98 -9.07
CA LEU A 150 -14.67 4.74 -8.79
C LEU A 150 -14.23 4.61 -7.33
N GLY A 151 -14.81 5.42 -6.45
CA GLY A 151 -14.72 5.27 -5.00
C GLY A 151 -13.32 5.56 -4.42
N PRO A 152 -12.61 6.64 -4.79
CA PRO A 152 -11.30 6.97 -4.22
C PRO A 152 -11.37 7.04 -2.69
N PRO A 153 -10.28 6.69 -1.98
CA PRO A 153 -10.23 6.90 -0.54
C PRO A 153 -10.38 8.39 -0.23
N HIS A 154 -11.01 8.68 0.89
CA HIS A 154 -11.11 10.01 1.45
C HIS A 154 -10.21 10.11 2.68
N LEU A 155 -9.44 11.19 2.79
CA LEU A 155 -8.44 11.41 3.82
C LEU A 155 -8.85 12.62 4.67
N LEU A 156 -8.48 12.62 5.94
CA LEU A 156 -8.77 13.71 6.85
C LEU A 156 -7.47 14.26 7.44
N SER A 157 -7.27 15.57 7.30
CA SER A 157 -6.05 16.23 7.77
C SER A 157 -5.90 16.11 9.29
N THR A 158 -4.67 15.84 9.73
CA THR A 158 -4.29 15.80 11.16
C THR A 158 -4.52 17.13 11.87
N ARG A 159 -4.73 18.24 11.15
CA ARG A 159 -5.19 19.51 11.73
C ARG A 159 -6.56 19.39 12.40
N HIS A 160 -7.39 18.45 11.98
CA HIS A 160 -8.72 18.19 12.55
C HIS A 160 -8.71 17.07 13.60
N THR A 161 -7.65 16.26 13.64
CA THR A 161 -7.66 14.99 14.39
C THR A 161 -6.51 14.80 15.36
N ARG A 162 -5.51 15.69 15.41
CA ARG A 162 -4.34 15.57 16.32
C ARG A 162 -4.68 15.45 17.81
N ASP A 163 -5.79 16.03 18.23
CA ASP A 163 -6.23 15.98 19.63
C ASP A 163 -7.12 14.75 19.91
N LEU A 164 -7.43 13.95 18.89
CA LEU A 164 -8.18 12.71 19.08
C LEU A 164 -7.29 11.64 19.68
N PRO A 165 -7.78 10.88 20.67
CA PRO A 165 -7.04 9.77 21.25
C PRO A 165 -6.78 8.65 20.23
N ALA A 166 -5.85 7.75 20.54
CA ALA A 166 -5.64 6.53 19.77
C ALA A 166 -6.90 5.63 19.71
N LYS A 167 -7.80 5.77 20.69
CA LYS A 167 -9.07 5.04 20.78
C LYS A 167 -10.20 5.98 21.16
N PRO A 168 -11.37 5.95 20.49
CA PRO A 168 -11.83 5.00 19.45
C PRO A 168 -10.99 5.02 18.16
N ASN A 169 -10.88 3.89 17.45
CA ASN A 169 -10.21 3.85 16.14
C ASN A 169 -11.16 4.26 15.00
N TRP A 170 -12.44 3.88 15.10
CA TRP A 170 -13.47 4.21 14.11
C TRP A 170 -14.36 5.35 14.60
N TYR A 171 -14.61 6.33 13.72
CA TYR A 171 -15.50 7.45 13.97
C TYR A 171 -16.62 7.46 12.94
N PRO A 172 -17.82 6.95 13.27
CA PRO A 172 -18.89 6.82 12.30
C PRO A 172 -19.49 8.17 11.91
N ARG A 173 -20.15 8.23 10.75
CA ARG A 173 -20.84 9.45 10.31
C ARG A 173 -22.07 9.77 11.16
N THR A 174 -22.79 8.75 11.60
CA THR A 174 -24.01 8.85 12.40
C THR A 174 -23.90 8.09 13.72
N ASP A 175 -24.85 8.32 14.64
CA ASP A 175 -24.85 7.62 15.92
C ASP A 175 -25.06 6.12 15.75
N VAL A 176 -24.20 5.33 16.40
CA VAL A 176 -24.21 3.87 16.34
C VAL A 176 -24.46 3.23 17.70
N GLY A 177 -24.36 4.00 18.78
CA GLY A 177 -24.48 3.54 20.16
C GLY A 177 -23.30 2.69 20.62
N GLU A 178 -23.37 2.18 21.85
CA GLU A 178 -22.25 1.47 22.51
C GLU A 178 -22.07 0.01 22.07
N ARG A 179 -22.89 -0.46 21.12
CA ARG A 179 -22.96 -1.88 20.72
C ARG A 179 -21.70 -2.41 20.03
N PHE A 180 -20.82 -1.54 19.56
CA PHE A 180 -19.63 -1.89 18.78
C PHE A 180 -18.33 -1.87 19.60
N GLY A 181 -18.45 -1.81 20.92
CA GLY A 181 -17.30 -1.75 21.82
C GLY A 181 -16.59 -0.41 21.78
N ASP A 182 -15.53 -0.30 22.55
CA ASP A 182 -14.81 0.94 22.81
C ASP A 182 -13.85 1.35 21.68
N PHE A 183 -13.70 0.53 20.64
CA PHE A 183 -12.95 0.88 19.43
C PHE A 183 -13.76 1.72 18.44
N VAL A 184 -15.08 1.78 18.57
CA VAL A 184 -15.95 2.60 17.71
C VAL A 184 -16.54 3.72 18.55
N ALA A 185 -16.46 4.96 18.07
CA ALA A 185 -17.10 6.08 18.75
C ALA A 185 -18.63 5.89 18.71
N PRO A 186 -19.34 5.95 19.85
CA PRO A 186 -20.78 5.66 19.88
C PRO A 186 -21.62 6.76 19.22
N THR A 187 -21.09 7.99 19.21
CA THR A 187 -21.71 9.18 18.61
C THR A 187 -21.08 9.52 17.27
N GLY A 188 -21.91 9.86 16.30
CA GLY A 188 -21.49 10.24 14.96
C GLY A 188 -20.69 11.53 14.95
N SER A 189 -19.76 11.65 14.01
CA SER A 189 -18.87 12.81 13.86
C SER A 189 -19.00 13.44 12.46
N PRO A 190 -20.20 13.91 12.04
CA PRO A 190 -20.44 14.39 10.67
C PRO A 190 -19.50 15.52 10.23
N ARG A 191 -19.05 16.37 11.18
CA ARG A 191 -18.07 17.43 10.90
C ARG A 191 -16.71 16.91 10.42
N LEU A 192 -16.31 15.71 10.84
CA LEU A 192 -15.07 15.08 10.34
C LEU A 192 -15.24 14.69 8.86
N TYR A 193 -16.41 14.19 8.50
CA TYR A 193 -16.74 13.82 7.11
C TYR A 193 -16.86 15.05 6.19
N GLU A 194 -17.32 16.19 6.71
CA GLU A 194 -17.38 17.46 5.97
C GLU A 194 -15.99 18.02 5.62
N ALA A 195 -14.95 17.61 6.35
CA ALA A 195 -13.57 18.06 6.19
C ALA A 195 -12.68 17.08 5.40
N GLU A 196 -13.26 15.98 4.90
CA GLU A 196 -12.54 15.01 4.08
C GLU A 196 -12.04 15.61 2.77
N VAL A 197 -10.87 15.12 2.34
CA VAL A 197 -10.28 15.43 1.05
C VAL A 197 -10.27 14.15 0.22
N SER A 198 -10.83 14.23 -0.99
CA SER A 198 -10.82 13.12 -1.93
C SER A 198 -9.40 12.83 -2.44
N GLY A 199 -9.06 11.55 -2.50
CA GLY A 199 -7.86 11.05 -3.16
C GLY A 199 -7.98 10.89 -4.68
N ALA A 200 -9.10 11.31 -5.30
CA ALA A 200 -9.33 11.15 -6.74
C ALA A 200 -8.16 11.65 -7.58
N GLY A 201 -7.85 10.92 -8.65
CA GLY A 201 -6.75 11.28 -9.54
C GLY A 201 -6.61 10.36 -10.74
N PRO A 202 -5.80 10.76 -11.73
CA PRO A 202 -5.50 9.92 -12.89
C PRO A 202 -4.64 8.70 -12.50
N ALA A 203 -4.44 7.78 -13.44
CA ALA A 203 -3.47 6.70 -13.33
C ALA A 203 -2.09 7.24 -12.94
N GLY A 204 -1.39 6.52 -12.06
CA GLY A 204 -0.11 6.93 -11.50
C GLY A 204 -0.21 7.91 -10.34
N THR A 205 -1.41 8.28 -9.91
CA THR A 205 -1.60 9.02 -8.66
C THR A 205 -1.09 8.20 -7.49
N VAL A 206 -0.37 8.87 -6.58
CA VAL A 206 0.04 8.33 -5.29
C VAL A 206 -0.58 9.15 -4.18
N VAL A 207 -1.39 8.52 -3.35
CA VAL A 207 -1.88 9.08 -2.08
C VAL A 207 -1.01 8.50 -0.98
N ALA A 208 -0.08 9.30 -0.45
CA ALA A 208 0.81 8.88 0.64
C ALA A 208 0.30 9.43 1.97
N PHE A 209 0.22 8.60 3.00
CA PHE A 209 -0.34 8.99 4.31
C PHE A 209 0.35 8.26 5.46
N GLN A 210 0.28 8.83 6.65
CA GLN A 210 0.75 8.19 7.89
C GLN A 210 -0.30 7.19 8.39
N PRO A 211 0.06 6.05 9.01
CA PRO A 211 -0.91 5.10 9.56
C PRO A 211 -1.87 5.68 10.61
N GLY A 212 -1.55 6.85 11.18
CA GLY A 212 -2.42 7.59 12.09
C GLY A 212 -3.39 8.58 11.42
N THR A 213 -3.31 8.72 10.09
CA THR A 213 -4.20 9.60 9.34
C THR A 213 -5.55 8.94 9.20
N PHE A 214 -6.59 9.65 9.64
CA PHE A 214 -7.95 9.19 9.44
C PHE A 214 -8.29 9.18 7.96
N HIS A 215 -8.86 8.07 7.51
CA HIS A 215 -9.30 7.91 6.14
C HIS A 215 -10.40 6.85 6.06
N ARG A 216 -10.97 6.69 4.87
CA ARG A 216 -11.94 5.64 4.58
C ARG A 216 -11.98 5.28 3.09
N GLY A 217 -12.35 4.05 2.77
CA GLY A 217 -12.87 3.70 1.45
C GLY A 217 -14.20 4.40 1.18
N THR A 218 -14.44 4.78 -0.07
CA THR A 218 -15.74 5.30 -0.52
C THR A 218 -16.40 4.33 -1.49
N GLY A 219 -17.73 4.36 -1.52
CA GLY A 219 -18.52 3.53 -2.43
C GLY A 219 -18.24 3.80 -3.92
N MET A 220 -18.27 2.74 -4.73
CA MET A 220 -18.18 2.85 -6.19
C MET A 220 -19.58 3.04 -6.80
N THR A 221 -19.73 4.05 -7.66
CA THR A 221 -21.02 4.42 -8.27
C THR A 221 -21.00 4.42 -9.79
N THR A 222 -19.83 4.49 -10.43
CA THR A 222 -19.71 4.39 -11.89
C THR A 222 -20.22 3.03 -12.35
N PRO A 223 -21.24 2.97 -13.22
CA PRO A 223 -21.76 1.72 -13.75
C PRO A 223 -20.65 0.88 -14.38
N ARG A 224 -20.60 -0.41 -14.04
CA ARG A 224 -19.59 -1.34 -14.55
C ARG A 224 -18.14 -0.89 -14.31
N GLY A 225 -17.91 -0.08 -13.27
CA GLY A 225 -16.59 0.40 -12.89
C GLY A 225 -15.70 -0.69 -12.31
N ALA A 226 -14.39 -0.48 -12.44
CA ALA A 226 -13.36 -1.23 -11.73
C ALA A 226 -12.25 -0.28 -11.29
N ARG A 227 -11.70 -0.51 -10.10
CA ARG A 227 -10.56 0.22 -9.57
C ARG A 227 -9.44 -0.76 -9.23
N TYR A 228 -8.25 -0.48 -9.75
CA TYR A 228 -7.05 -1.29 -9.50
C TYR A 228 -5.99 -0.42 -8.81
N THR A 229 -5.62 -0.79 -7.60
CA THR A 229 -4.64 -0.07 -6.79
C THR A 229 -3.57 -1.00 -6.25
N MET A 230 -2.42 -0.43 -5.89
CA MET A 230 -1.45 -1.06 -5.00
C MET A 230 -1.44 -0.28 -3.68
N HIS A 231 -1.33 -1.01 -2.58
CA HIS A 231 -1.26 -0.49 -1.22
C HIS A 231 0.12 -0.88 -0.69
N LEU A 232 1.00 0.11 -0.54
CA LEU A 232 2.41 -0.11 -0.21
C LEU A 232 2.75 0.57 1.10
N CYS A 233 3.32 -0.18 2.02
CA CYS A 233 3.74 0.32 3.32
C CYS A 233 5.25 0.25 3.44
N PHE A 234 5.89 1.38 3.74
CA PHE A 234 7.31 1.49 4.01
C PHE A 234 7.55 1.96 5.45
N ARG A 235 8.62 1.44 6.04
CA ARG A 235 9.09 1.82 7.37
C ARG A 235 10.61 1.95 7.38
N PRO A 236 11.20 2.77 8.28
CA PRO A 236 12.61 2.68 8.59
C PRO A 236 12.98 1.28 9.09
N ALA A 237 14.16 0.78 8.75
CA ALA A 237 14.59 -0.56 9.15
C ALA A 237 14.63 -0.75 10.67
N ALA A 238 15.00 0.31 11.41
CA ALA A 238 15.06 0.32 12.87
C ALA A 238 13.68 0.20 13.56
N VAL A 239 12.58 0.44 12.84
CA VAL A 239 11.20 0.42 13.36
C VAL A 239 10.64 -1.00 13.21
N ALA A 240 11.23 -1.97 13.91
CA ALA A 240 10.85 -3.38 13.77
C ALA A 240 9.41 -3.69 14.24
N TRP A 241 8.85 -2.89 15.15
CA TRP A 241 7.45 -3.00 15.61
C TRP A 241 6.42 -2.47 14.60
N GLY A 242 6.88 -2.00 13.46
CA GLY A 242 6.08 -1.54 12.33
C GLY A 242 5.91 -2.59 11.21
N ASP A 243 6.41 -3.81 11.42
CA ASP A 243 6.27 -4.87 10.42
C ASP A 243 4.85 -5.44 10.44
N ARG A 244 4.19 -5.43 9.27
CA ARG A 244 2.88 -6.06 9.08
C ARG A 244 3.01 -7.49 8.56
N HIS A 245 4.03 -7.78 7.75
CA HIS A 245 4.29 -9.11 7.21
C HIS A 245 5.71 -9.61 7.45
N ALA A 246 5.85 -10.91 7.73
CA ALA A 246 7.13 -11.60 7.82
C ALA A 246 7.50 -12.25 6.47
N TRP A 247 8.33 -11.60 5.66
CA TRP A 247 8.62 -12.04 4.28
C TRP A 247 9.25 -13.42 4.16
N ALA A 248 10.00 -13.86 5.17
CA ALA A 248 10.62 -15.20 5.17
C ALA A 248 9.57 -16.32 5.06
N GLU A 249 8.38 -16.13 5.64
CA GLU A 249 7.27 -17.08 5.56
C GLU A 249 6.85 -17.31 4.09
N ARG A 250 6.82 -16.27 3.27
CA ARG A 250 6.44 -16.34 1.85
C ARG A 250 7.61 -16.51 0.88
N SER A 251 8.85 -16.56 1.39
CA SER A 251 10.08 -16.60 0.58
C SER A 251 10.33 -17.92 -0.18
N HIS A 252 9.40 -18.86 -0.08
CA HIS A 252 9.41 -20.14 -0.76
C HIS A 252 8.33 -20.27 -1.84
N GLU A 253 7.57 -19.21 -2.08
CA GLU A 253 6.51 -19.22 -3.09
C GLU A 253 7.06 -19.00 -4.51
N PRO A 254 6.43 -19.59 -5.55
CA PRO A 254 6.86 -19.40 -6.93
C PRO A 254 6.98 -17.93 -7.34
N ALA A 255 6.04 -17.08 -6.92
CA ALA A 255 6.03 -15.65 -7.21
C ALA A 255 7.25 -14.93 -6.61
N TRP A 256 7.66 -15.30 -5.39
CA TRP A 256 8.88 -14.77 -4.77
C TRP A 256 10.12 -15.05 -5.60
N TYR A 257 10.30 -16.31 -6.05
CA TYR A 257 11.44 -16.69 -6.86
C TYR A 257 11.48 -15.93 -8.20
N ARG A 258 10.32 -15.73 -8.84
CA ARG A 258 10.23 -14.95 -10.08
C ARG A 258 10.62 -13.48 -9.87
N PHE A 259 10.17 -12.86 -8.78
CA PHE A 259 10.58 -11.52 -8.40
C PHE A 259 12.09 -11.44 -8.12
N VAL A 260 12.62 -12.29 -7.24
CA VAL A 260 14.05 -12.27 -6.86
C VAL A 260 14.95 -12.45 -8.08
N SER A 261 14.55 -13.27 -9.05
CA SER A 261 15.32 -13.49 -10.28
C SER A 261 15.50 -12.24 -11.15
N ARG A 262 14.68 -11.20 -10.94
CA ARG A 262 14.69 -9.95 -11.72
C ARG A 262 14.98 -8.70 -10.88
N ALA A 263 14.95 -8.82 -9.56
CA ALA A 263 15.12 -7.70 -8.65
C ALA A 263 16.58 -7.24 -8.59
N ALA A 264 16.78 -5.93 -8.52
CA ALA A 264 18.07 -5.33 -8.20
C ALA A 264 18.40 -5.50 -6.70
N PRO A 265 19.69 -5.43 -6.29
CA PRO A 265 20.08 -5.49 -4.88
C PRO A 265 19.29 -4.53 -3.99
N ALA A 266 19.13 -3.27 -4.41
CA ALA A 266 18.40 -2.26 -3.66
C ALA A 266 16.91 -2.60 -3.44
N GLN A 267 16.29 -3.32 -4.38
CA GLN A 267 14.91 -3.80 -4.22
C GLN A 267 14.83 -4.96 -3.25
N LEU A 268 15.81 -5.86 -3.26
CA LEU A 268 15.89 -6.99 -2.32
C LEU A 268 16.20 -6.54 -0.88
N GLU A 269 16.99 -5.48 -0.71
CA GLU A 269 17.28 -4.87 0.59
C GLU A 269 16.01 -4.38 1.30
N LEU A 270 14.99 -3.92 0.55
CA LEU A 270 13.68 -3.55 1.11
C LEU A 270 12.98 -4.73 1.82
N PHE A 271 13.31 -5.96 1.44
CA PHE A 271 12.80 -7.18 2.07
C PHE A 271 13.79 -7.81 3.05
N GLY A 272 14.89 -7.12 3.37
CA GLY A 272 15.87 -7.55 4.36
C GLY A 272 17.01 -8.41 3.82
N PHE A 273 17.23 -8.45 2.51
CA PHE A 273 18.49 -9.01 2.00
C PHE A 273 19.66 -8.14 2.50
N PRO A 274 20.75 -8.74 3.01
CA PRO A 274 21.92 -7.96 3.38
C PRO A 274 22.54 -7.28 2.15
N PRO A 275 22.93 -6.00 2.23
CA PRO A 275 23.51 -5.27 1.11
C PRO A 275 24.83 -5.90 0.64
N PRO A 276 25.29 -5.64 -0.59
CA PRO A 276 26.65 -5.91 -1.03
C PRO A 276 27.71 -5.46 -0.01
N GLY A 277 28.70 -6.32 0.25
CA GLY A 277 29.75 -6.06 1.25
C GLY A 277 29.38 -6.36 2.71
N HIS A 278 28.12 -6.70 3.01
CA HIS A 278 27.73 -7.11 4.36
C HIS A 278 28.44 -8.42 4.78
N PRO A 279 28.91 -8.57 6.05
CA PRO A 279 29.63 -9.76 6.52
C PRO A 279 28.89 -11.10 6.44
N TYR A 280 27.58 -11.06 6.19
CA TYR A 280 26.78 -12.25 5.86
C TYR A 280 27.28 -12.94 4.58
N TRP A 281 27.79 -12.15 3.62
CA TRP A 281 28.31 -12.64 2.37
C TRP A 281 29.72 -13.21 2.60
N THR A 282 29.80 -14.53 2.48
CA THR A 282 31.01 -15.33 2.47
C THR A 282 30.99 -16.14 1.17
N ALA A 283 32.11 -16.72 0.75
CA ALA A 283 32.12 -17.58 -0.44
C ALA A 283 31.06 -18.70 -0.34
N GLY A 284 30.83 -19.24 0.87
CA GLY A 284 29.82 -20.27 1.13
C GLY A 284 28.38 -19.76 1.01
N THR A 285 28.05 -18.62 1.62
CA THR A 285 26.68 -18.07 1.53
C THR A 285 26.37 -17.55 0.13
N VAL A 286 27.34 -16.97 -0.59
CA VAL A 286 27.17 -16.60 -2.00
C VAL A 286 26.85 -17.83 -2.85
N ALA A 287 27.61 -18.93 -2.69
CA ALA A 287 27.35 -20.17 -3.41
C ALA A 287 25.98 -20.79 -3.06
N GLY A 288 25.59 -20.78 -1.77
CA GLY A 288 24.30 -21.29 -1.32
C GLY A 288 23.11 -20.47 -1.81
N VAL A 289 23.22 -19.14 -1.79
CA VAL A 289 22.19 -18.24 -2.31
C VAL A 289 22.07 -18.36 -3.84
N ALA A 290 23.18 -18.54 -4.56
CA ALA A 290 23.16 -18.84 -5.99
C ALA A 290 22.42 -20.15 -6.32
N GLN A 291 22.53 -21.18 -5.46
CA GLN A 291 21.75 -22.42 -5.62
C GLN A 291 20.26 -22.20 -5.32
N ARG A 292 19.93 -21.41 -4.29
CA ARG A 292 18.55 -21.09 -3.92
C ARG A 292 17.85 -20.23 -4.99
N TYR A 293 18.59 -19.30 -5.59
CA TYR A 293 18.10 -18.34 -6.59
C TYR A 293 18.97 -18.41 -7.86
N PRO A 294 18.82 -19.47 -8.69
CA PRO A 294 19.73 -19.75 -9.81
C PRO A 294 19.71 -18.69 -10.93
N HIS A 295 18.72 -17.80 -10.94
CA HIS A 295 18.58 -16.74 -11.92
C HIS A 295 18.83 -15.34 -11.36
N LEU A 296 19.13 -15.22 -10.06
CA LEU A 296 19.58 -13.95 -9.48
C LEU A 296 21.01 -13.66 -9.94
N ASP A 297 21.27 -12.45 -10.45
CA ASP A 297 22.64 -12.02 -10.71
C ASP A 297 23.39 -11.84 -9.38
N MET A 298 24.24 -12.81 -9.05
CA MET A 298 25.02 -12.81 -7.82
C MET A 298 26.26 -11.90 -7.90
N THR A 299 26.57 -11.29 -9.04
CA THR A 299 27.76 -10.45 -9.24
C THR A 299 27.92 -9.36 -8.18
N PRO A 300 26.86 -8.63 -7.76
CA PRO A 300 26.98 -7.60 -6.73
C PRO A 300 27.46 -8.10 -5.36
N TRP A 301 27.22 -9.37 -5.01
CA TRP A 301 27.53 -9.93 -3.68
C TRP A 301 28.78 -10.82 -3.64
N LYS A 302 29.51 -10.94 -4.75
CA LYS A 302 30.75 -11.72 -4.77
C LYS A 302 31.77 -11.10 -3.81
N VAL A 303 32.40 -11.96 -3.00
CA VAL A 303 33.42 -11.62 -2.00
C VAL A 303 34.81 -12.08 -2.42
#